data_AF-A0A1A8FVR1-F1
#
_entry.id   AF-A0A1A8FVR1-F1
#
_cell.length_a   1.000
_cell.length_b   1.000
_cell.length_c   1.000
_cell.angle_alpha   90.00
_cell.angle_beta   90.00
_cell.angle_gamma   90.00
#
_symmetry.space_group_name_H-M   'P 1'
#
loop_
_entity.id
_entity.type
_entity.pdbx_description
1 polymer ?
#
loop_
_entity_poly.entity_id
_entity_poly.type
_entity_poly.pdbx_seq_one_letter_code
_entity_poly.pdbx_strand_id
1 'polypeptide(L)'
;MSPTTKKKSSSQETSQLNNGFKEHTDLESGSEMQDEPLLRVNPRRFVVFPIQYPDIWKMYKQAQASFWTVEEVDLSKDLAHWDRLKPEEKHFISHVLAFFAASDGIVNENL
;
A
#
# COMPACT_ATOMS: atom_id res chain seq x y z
N MET A 1 19.54 -11.78 -67.50
CA MET A 1 20.86 -12.43 -67.66
C MET A 1 21.79 -11.79 -66.64
N SER A 2 22.29 -12.57 -65.68
CA SER A 2 23.17 -12.16 -64.56
C SER A 2 24.53 -11.65 -65.08
N PRO A 3 25.38 -10.96 -64.28
CA PRO A 3 26.08 -11.60 -63.17
C PRO A 3 26.47 -10.74 -61.95
N THR A 4 26.41 -11.38 -60.79
CA THR A 4 27.07 -11.05 -59.53
C THR A 4 28.60 -11.17 -59.66
N THR A 5 29.40 -10.36 -58.95
CA THR A 5 30.79 -10.73 -58.63
C THR A 5 31.30 -10.15 -57.29
N LYS A 6 31.50 -11.09 -56.35
CA LYS A 6 32.56 -11.24 -55.30
C LYS A 6 33.29 -10.01 -54.72
N LYS A 7 33.44 -10.03 -53.37
CA LYS A 7 34.72 -10.22 -52.62
C LYS A 7 34.43 -10.05 -51.11
N LYS A 8 34.60 -11.06 -50.25
CA LYS A 8 35.83 -11.63 -49.62
C LYS A 8 36.47 -10.72 -48.54
N SER A 9 36.16 -11.05 -47.28
CA SER A 9 37.00 -11.13 -46.06
C SER A 9 38.11 -10.10 -45.80
N SER A 10 38.07 -9.44 -44.63
CA SER A 10 39.24 -9.13 -43.77
C SER A 10 38.72 -8.54 -42.44
N SER A 11 38.77 -9.27 -41.33
CA SER A 11 39.78 -9.16 -40.24
C SER A 11 39.45 -8.10 -39.18
N GLN A 12 39.09 -8.63 -38.00
CA GLN A 12 39.31 -8.16 -36.62
C GLN A 12 39.74 -6.71 -36.35
N GLU A 13 39.02 -6.02 -35.45
CA GLU A 13 39.64 -5.23 -34.36
C GLU A 13 38.65 -4.90 -33.22
N THR A 14 38.92 -5.50 -32.06
CA THR A 14 38.98 -4.93 -30.69
C THR A 14 37.83 -4.11 -30.09
N SER A 15 37.26 -4.71 -29.02
CA SER A 15 37.00 -4.14 -27.68
C SER A 15 36.38 -2.74 -27.55
N GLN A 16 35.20 -2.70 -26.92
CA GLN A 16 34.97 -1.87 -25.73
C GLN A 16 33.68 -2.30 -25.01
N LEU A 17 33.84 -2.59 -23.71
CA LEU A 17 32.78 -2.81 -22.75
C LEU A 17 31.95 -1.52 -22.62
N ASN A 18 30.67 -1.58 -22.96
CA ASN A 18 29.71 -0.60 -22.47
C ASN A 18 28.66 -1.33 -21.64
N ASN A 19 28.91 -1.35 -20.33
CA ASN A 19 27.90 -1.60 -19.33
C ASN A 19 26.84 -0.50 -19.44
N GLY A 20 25.78 -0.79 -20.20
CA GLY A 20 24.58 0.02 -20.22
C GLY A 20 23.85 -0.16 -18.90
N PHE A 21 24.09 0.75 -17.96
CA PHE A 21 23.20 1.03 -16.85
C PHE A 21 21.84 1.36 -17.47
N LYS A 22 20.88 0.44 -17.41
CA LYS A 22 19.50 0.71 -17.82
C LYS A 22 18.94 1.71 -16.82
N GLU A 23 18.93 2.97 -17.20
CA GLU A 23 18.07 3.99 -16.63
C GLU A 23 16.63 3.48 -16.80
N HIS A 24 16.02 3.05 -15.70
CA HIS A 24 14.63 2.60 -15.67
C HIS A 24 13.78 3.85 -15.84
N THR A 25 13.50 4.20 -17.09
CA THR A 25 12.66 5.35 -17.43
C THR A 25 11.23 5.06 -16.98
N ASP A 26 10.69 5.97 -16.17
CA ASP A 26 9.33 6.00 -15.62
C ASP A 26 8.26 6.16 -16.72
N LEU A 27 8.07 5.17 -17.59
CA LEU A 27 7.21 5.27 -18.77
C LEU A 27 6.33 4.03 -19.04
N GLU A 28 5.93 3.28 -18.00
CA GLU A 28 4.94 2.19 -18.11
C GLU A 28 3.71 2.33 -17.18
N SER A 29 3.55 3.42 -16.42
CA SER A 29 2.48 3.49 -15.39
C SER A 29 1.07 3.87 -15.90
N GLY A 30 0.92 4.30 -17.15
CA GLY A 30 -0.35 4.85 -17.67
C GLY A 30 -1.39 3.82 -18.13
N SER A 31 -0.95 2.63 -18.57
CA SER A 31 -1.85 1.58 -19.09
C SER A 31 -2.40 0.67 -18.01
N GLU A 32 -1.58 0.30 -17.02
CA GLU A 32 -1.96 -0.67 -15.98
C GLU A 32 -3.09 -0.15 -15.08
N MET A 33 -3.14 1.17 -14.82
CA MET A 33 -4.24 1.80 -14.06
C MET A 33 -5.62 1.67 -14.73
N GLN A 34 -5.67 1.56 -16.07
CA GLN A 34 -6.93 1.44 -16.81
C GLN A 34 -7.47 0.01 -16.81
N ASP A 35 -6.56 -0.97 -16.70
CA ASP A 35 -6.88 -2.39 -16.64
C ASP A 35 -7.28 -2.83 -15.23
N GLU A 36 -6.78 -2.16 -14.18
CA GLU A 36 -7.15 -2.44 -12.80
C GLU A 36 -8.56 -1.92 -12.45
N PRO A 37 -9.53 -2.81 -12.15
CA PRO A 37 -10.94 -2.41 -11.96
C PRO A 37 -11.20 -1.45 -10.79
N LEU A 38 -10.33 -1.46 -9.76
CA LEU A 38 -10.45 -0.61 -8.57
C LEU A 38 -9.85 0.78 -8.78
N LEU A 39 -8.85 0.91 -9.66
CA LEU A 39 -8.13 2.18 -9.88
C LEU A 39 -8.65 2.98 -11.07
N ARG A 40 -9.36 2.32 -12.01
CA ARG A 40 -10.00 3.01 -13.13
C ARG A 40 -11.08 4.00 -12.69
N VAL A 41 -11.25 5.07 -13.45
CA VAL A 41 -12.28 6.09 -13.19
C VAL A 41 -13.69 5.48 -13.33
N ASN A 42 -14.55 5.70 -12.33
CA ASN A 42 -15.93 5.19 -12.31
C ASN A 42 -16.94 6.34 -12.15
N PRO A 43 -17.78 6.64 -13.16
CA PRO A 43 -18.79 7.70 -13.08
C PRO A 43 -19.90 7.41 -12.06
N ARG A 44 -20.05 6.16 -11.60
CA ARG A 44 -21.03 5.73 -10.58
C ARG A 44 -20.43 5.57 -9.18
N ARG A 45 -19.22 6.08 -8.91
CA ARG A 45 -18.52 5.92 -7.61
C ARG A 45 -19.35 6.36 -6.40
N PHE A 46 -20.25 7.33 -6.57
CA PHE A 46 -21.07 7.90 -5.49
C PHE A 46 -22.46 7.27 -5.35
N VAL A 47 -22.82 6.28 -6.19
CA VAL A 47 -24.09 5.56 -6.09
C VAL A 47 -23.81 4.13 -5.66
N VAL A 48 -24.36 3.74 -4.51
CA VAL A 48 -24.07 2.43 -3.90
C VAL A 48 -24.69 1.28 -4.67
N PHE A 49 -25.90 1.44 -5.21
CA PHE A 49 -26.62 0.36 -5.89
C PHE A 49 -26.51 0.47 -7.42
N PRO A 50 -26.42 -0.67 -8.14
CA PRO A 50 -26.32 -2.04 -7.63
C PRO A 50 -24.91 -2.38 -7.09
N ILE A 51 -24.84 -3.23 -6.05
CA ILE A 51 -23.58 -3.69 -5.45
C ILE A 51 -22.78 -4.49 -6.49
N GLN A 52 -21.55 -4.06 -6.79
CA GLN A 52 -20.67 -4.72 -7.78
C GLN A 52 -19.71 -5.74 -7.17
N TYR A 53 -19.29 -5.52 -5.91
CA TYR A 53 -18.33 -6.35 -5.18
C TYR A 53 -18.96 -6.85 -3.87
N PRO A 54 -19.67 -7.99 -3.87
CA PRO A 54 -20.39 -8.51 -2.70
C PRO A 54 -19.48 -8.89 -1.52
N ASP A 55 -18.25 -9.29 -1.82
CA ASP A 55 -17.18 -9.60 -0.87
C ASP A 55 -16.69 -8.34 -0.12
N ILE A 56 -16.39 -7.26 -0.84
CA ILE A 56 -16.04 -5.96 -0.25
C ILE A 56 -17.22 -5.43 0.59
N TRP A 57 -18.45 -5.55 0.06
CA TRP A 57 -19.66 -5.16 0.79
C TRP A 57 -19.85 -5.95 2.09
N LYS A 58 -19.54 -7.25 2.07
CA LYS A 58 -19.56 -8.08 3.27
C LYS A 58 -18.56 -7.59 4.32
N MET A 59 -17.33 -7.24 3.92
CA MET A 59 -16.33 -6.67 4.84
C MET A 59 -16.80 -5.35 5.45
N TYR A 60 -17.36 -4.45 4.63
CA TYR A 60 -17.97 -3.21 5.12
C TYR A 60 -19.08 -3.48 6.15
N LYS A 61 -19.97 -4.43 5.87
CA LYS A 61 -21.07 -4.78 6.79
C LYS A 61 -20.59 -5.42 8.09
N GLN A 62 -19.51 -6.20 8.04
CA GLN A 62 -18.86 -6.72 9.25
C GLN A 62 -18.29 -5.57 10.08
N ALA A 63 -17.54 -4.65 9.46
CA ALA A 63 -17.02 -3.46 10.15
C ALA A 63 -18.15 -2.60 10.75
N GLN A 64 -19.24 -2.37 10.00
CA GLN A 64 -20.42 -1.64 10.48
C GLN A 64 -21.06 -2.33 11.70
N ALA A 65 -21.12 -3.65 11.72
CA ALA A 65 -21.66 -4.43 12.84
C ALA A 65 -20.75 -4.43 14.08
N SER A 66 -19.48 -4.02 13.93
CA SER A 66 -18.49 -3.91 15.01
C SER A 66 -18.27 -2.48 15.48
N PHE A 67 -19.21 -1.58 15.22
CA PHE A 67 -19.16 -0.21 15.70
C PHE A 67 -19.32 -0.15 17.23
N TRP A 68 -18.47 0.62 17.89
CA TRP A 68 -18.51 0.91 19.32
C TRP A 68 -18.07 2.36 19.56
N THR A 69 -18.48 2.91 20.69
CA THR A 69 -18.16 4.27 21.14
C THR A 69 -17.28 4.24 22.38
N VAL A 70 -16.46 5.28 22.59
CA VAL A 70 -15.50 5.33 23.71
C VAL A 70 -16.22 5.26 25.06
N GLU A 71 -17.43 5.81 25.13
CA GLU A 71 -18.29 5.82 26.31
C GLU A 71 -18.76 4.42 26.74
N GLU A 72 -18.67 3.41 25.85
CA GLU A 72 -18.99 2.02 26.19
C GLU A 72 -17.90 1.34 27.04
N VAL A 73 -16.72 1.96 27.17
CA VAL A 73 -15.61 1.44 27.99
C VAL A 73 -15.56 2.18 29.33
N ASP A 74 -15.92 1.49 30.41
CA ASP A 74 -15.85 2.03 31.78
C ASP A 74 -14.41 2.04 32.32
N LEU A 75 -13.83 3.24 32.44
CA LEU A 75 -12.49 3.47 33.00
C LEU A 75 -12.48 3.88 34.48
N SER A 76 -13.63 3.83 35.17
CA SER A 76 -13.78 4.37 36.54
C SER A 76 -12.86 3.74 37.58
N LYS A 77 -12.42 2.49 37.35
CA LYS A 77 -11.57 1.73 38.28
C LYS A 77 -10.10 1.73 37.89
N ASP A 78 -9.79 2.16 36.68
CA ASP A 78 -8.46 2.03 36.07
C ASP A 78 -7.42 2.88 36.79
N LEU A 79 -7.79 4.06 37.31
CA LEU A 79 -6.87 4.90 38.11
C LEU A 79 -6.37 4.18 39.38
N ALA A 80 -7.27 3.48 40.09
CA ALA A 80 -6.88 2.74 41.29
C ALA A 80 -5.97 1.56 40.97
N HIS A 81 -6.15 0.91 39.82
CA HIS A 81 -5.24 -0.14 39.34
C HIS A 81 -3.91 0.46 38.88
N TRP A 82 -3.96 1.57 38.16
CA TRP A 82 -2.78 2.31 37.71
C TRP A 82 -1.87 2.68 38.87
N ASP A 83 -2.43 3.16 39.98
CA ASP A 83 -1.64 3.55 41.16
C ASP A 83 -0.93 2.39 41.85
N ARG A 84 -1.47 1.16 41.75
CA ARG A 84 -0.90 -0.06 42.34
C ARG A 84 0.21 -0.69 41.53
N LEU A 85 0.37 -0.31 40.26
CA LEU A 85 1.40 -0.85 39.38
C LEU A 85 2.80 -0.41 39.80
N LYS A 86 3.79 -1.26 39.52
CA LYS A 86 5.21 -0.94 39.71
C LYS A 86 5.65 0.14 38.71
N PRO A 87 6.69 0.93 39.02
CA PRO A 87 7.21 1.94 38.10
C PRO A 87 7.52 1.39 36.69
N GLU A 88 8.11 0.20 36.61
CA GLU A 88 8.45 -0.43 35.32
C GLU A 88 7.22 -0.82 34.50
N GLU A 89 6.15 -1.29 35.15
CA GLU A 89 4.89 -1.65 34.49
C GLU A 89 4.20 -0.40 33.94
N LYS A 90 4.17 0.70 34.72
CA LYS A 90 3.64 1.99 34.26
C LYS A 90 4.45 2.53 33.10
N HIS A 91 5.79 2.45 33.17
CA HIS A 91 6.67 2.90 32.11
C HIS A 91 6.40 2.13 30.81
N PHE A 92 6.29 0.79 30.89
CA PHE A 92 5.97 -0.06 29.76
C PHE A 92 4.61 0.29 29.14
N ILE A 93 3.54 0.32 29.94
CA ILE A 93 2.18 0.59 29.44
C ILE A 93 2.09 2.00 28.84
N SER A 94 2.73 3.00 29.47
CA SER A 94 2.76 4.38 28.95
C SER A 94 3.39 4.45 27.55
N HIS A 95 4.48 3.73 27.31
CA HIS A 95 5.14 3.69 26.00
C HIS A 95 4.29 2.98 24.94
N VAL A 96 3.61 1.89 25.31
CA VAL A 96 2.68 1.19 24.42
C VAL A 96 1.51 2.11 24.05
N LEU A 97 0.93 2.82 25.01
CA LEU A 97 -0.15 3.79 24.74
C LEU A 97 0.33 4.96 23.87
N ALA A 98 1.53 5.47 24.11
CA ALA A 98 2.12 6.53 23.29
C ALA A 98 2.36 6.07 21.83
N PHE A 99 2.80 4.82 21.63
CA PHE A 99 2.95 4.24 20.31
C PHE A 99 1.60 4.17 19.57
N PHE A 100 0.55 3.65 20.21
CA PHE A 100 -0.77 3.57 19.60
C PHE A 100 -1.36 4.94 19.27
N ALA A 101 -1.26 5.90 20.20
CA ALA A 101 -1.72 7.28 20.00
C ALA A 101 -1.08 7.96 18.77
N ALA A 102 0.18 7.61 18.45
CA ALA A 102 0.85 8.10 17.25
C ALA A 102 0.51 7.27 16.00
N SER A 103 0.45 5.93 16.11
CA SER A 103 0.27 5.05 14.96
C SER A 103 -1.10 5.18 14.30
N ASP A 104 -2.16 5.38 15.09
CA ASP A 104 -3.51 5.49 14.56
C ASP A 104 -3.66 6.68 13.60
N GLY A 105 -2.96 7.79 13.90
CA GLY A 105 -2.90 8.97 13.02
C GLY A 105 -2.20 8.69 11.70
N ILE A 106 -1.09 7.96 11.71
CA ILE A 106 -0.32 7.60 10.51
C ILE A 106 -1.16 6.72 9.58
N VAL A 107 -1.90 5.75 10.13
CA VAL A 107 -2.78 4.89 9.32
C VAL A 107 -3.91 5.70 8.69
N ASN A 108 -4.51 6.62 9.45
CA ASN A 108 -5.61 7.46 8.96
C ASN A 108 -5.18 8.44 7.86
N GLU A 109 -3.92 8.89 7.85
CA GLU A 109 -3.38 9.74 6.78
C GLU A 109 -3.28 9.00 5.43
N ASN A 110 -3.09 7.68 5.45
CA ASN A 110 -2.95 6.87 4.23
C ASN A 110 -4.29 6.41 3.63
N LEU A 111 -5.39 6.50 4.37
CA LEU A 111 -6.74 6.05 3.94
C LEU A 111 -7.41 7.08 3.01
#